data_AF-A0AAD7ELK8-F1
#
_entry.id   AF-A0AAD7ELK8-F1
#
_cell.length_a   1.000
_cell.length_b   1.000
_cell.length_c   1.000
_cell.angle_alpha   90.00
_cell.angle_beta   90.00
_cell.angle_gamma   90.00
#
_symmetry.space_group_name_H-M   'P 1'
#
loop_
_entity.id
_entity.type
_entity.pdbx_description
1 polymer ?
#
loop_
_entity_poly.entity_id
_entity_poly.type
_entity_poly.pdbx_seq_one_letter_code
_entity_poly.pdbx_strand_id
1 'polypeptide(L)'
;VRAPTVAEQKETLKHVLPCFDAAALATGCTVKVNFLGESGDLRQNKALGDEVVHIVRSKYGDVDYEWGINSASTDFGNVTYTLPSLHPGFG
;
A
#
# COMPACT_ATOMS: atom_id res chain seq x y z
N VAL A 1 -10.38 3.96 1.11
CA VAL A 1 -10.30 3.08 -0.09
C VAL A 1 -8.93 2.42 -0.09
N ARG A 2 -8.84 1.12 -0.32
CA ARG A 2 -7.55 0.43 -0.54
C ARG A 2 -7.51 -0.12 -1.96
N ALA A 3 -6.32 -0.12 -2.54
CA ALA A 3 -6.01 -0.76 -3.81
C ALA A 3 -4.54 -1.23 -3.77
N PRO A 4 -4.11 -2.11 -4.70
CA PRO A 4 -2.71 -2.54 -4.79
C PRO A 4 -1.71 -1.40 -5.01
N THR A 5 -2.12 -0.34 -5.73
CA THR A 5 -1.30 0.86 -5.92
C THR A 5 -2.03 2.14 -5.53
N VAL A 6 -1.29 3.20 -5.19
CA VAL A 6 -1.85 4.55 -4.98
C VAL A 6 -2.59 5.06 -6.22
N ALA A 7 -2.12 4.72 -7.42
CA ALA A 7 -2.78 5.13 -8.66
C ALA A 7 -4.19 4.52 -8.78
N GLU A 8 -4.31 3.22 -8.54
CA GLU A 8 -5.60 2.51 -8.53
C GLU A 8 -6.48 2.97 -7.37
N GLN A 9 -5.89 3.31 -6.22
CA GLN A 9 -6.63 3.86 -5.08
C GLN A 9 -7.27 5.20 -5.47
N LYS A 10 -6.51 6.08 -6.13
CA LYS A 10 -7.00 7.39 -6.61
C LYS A 10 -8.10 7.21 -7.65
N GLU A 11 -7.92 6.26 -8.57
CA GLU A 11 -8.95 5.96 -9.57
C GLU A 11 -10.24 5.46 -8.92
N THR A 12 -10.15 4.50 -8.01
CA THR A 12 -11.30 3.97 -7.27
C THR A 12 -12.02 5.07 -6.48
N LEU A 13 -11.26 6.00 -5.88
CA LEU A 13 -11.84 7.12 -5.15
C LEU A 13 -12.70 8.03 -6.04
N LYS A 14 -12.31 8.26 -7.30
CA LYS A 14 -13.11 9.06 -8.27
C LYS A 14 -14.48 8.44 -8.54
N HIS A 15 -14.60 7.12 -8.47
CA HIS A 15 -15.88 6.41 -8.66
C HIS A 15 -16.74 6.42 -7.39
N VAL A 16 -16.13 6.41 -6.20
CA VAL A 16 -16.83 6.35 -4.91
C VAL A 16 -17.42 7.70 -4.50
N LEU A 17 -16.70 8.80 -4.72
CA LEU A 17 -17.15 10.14 -4.28
C LEU A 17 -18.51 10.55 -4.87
N PRO A 18 -18.77 10.39 -6.19
CA PRO A 18 -20.08 10.72 -6.76
C PRO A 18 -21.24 9.93 -6.17
N CYS A 19 -21.00 8.71 -5.68
CA CYS A 19 -22.05 7.92 -5.01
C CYS A 19 -22.51 8.60 -3.70
N PHE A 20 -21.58 9.20 -2.95
CA PHE A 20 -21.93 9.95 -1.74
C PHE A 20 -22.69 11.25 -2.06
N ASP A 21 -22.27 11.97 -3.10
CA ASP A 21 -22.95 13.19 -3.54
C ASP A 21 -24.37 12.89 -4.05
N ALA A 22 -24.53 11.82 -4.83
CA ALA A 22 -25.84 11.38 -5.34
C ALA A 22 -26.78 10.97 -4.20
N ALA A 23 -26.28 10.26 -3.19
CA ALA A 23 -27.08 9.88 -2.03
C ALA A 23 -27.53 11.10 -1.22
N ALA A 24 -26.62 12.05 -0.96
CA ALA A 24 -26.95 13.30 -0.26
C ALA A 24 -28.00 14.12 -1.01
N LEU A 25 -27.86 14.24 -2.34
CA LEU A 25 -28.83 14.92 -3.19
C LEU A 25 -30.21 14.24 -3.15
N ALA A 26 -30.25 12.92 -3.25
CA ALA A 26 -31.50 12.16 -3.27
C ALA A 26 -32.29 12.25 -1.95
N THR A 27 -31.62 12.43 -0.81
CA THR A 27 -32.25 12.49 0.51
C THR A 27 -32.40 13.91 1.06
N GLY A 28 -31.95 14.93 0.33
CA GLY A 28 -31.92 16.32 0.81
C GLY A 28 -30.96 16.53 1.98
N CYS A 29 -29.96 15.64 2.16
CA CYS A 29 -28.92 15.77 3.17
C CYS A 29 -27.68 16.48 2.60
N THR A 30 -26.74 16.81 3.49
CA THR A 30 -25.41 17.31 3.11
C THR A 30 -24.36 16.27 3.44
N VAL A 31 -23.39 16.06 2.55
CA VAL A 31 -22.22 15.23 2.81
C VAL A 31 -20.98 16.09 2.99
N LYS A 32 -20.14 15.73 3.96
CA LYS A 32 -18.79 16.27 4.13
C LYS A 32 -17.80 15.12 4.16
N VAL A 33 -16.95 15.03 3.15
CA VAL A 33 -15.88 14.03 3.08
C VAL A 33 -14.59 14.64 3.60
N ASN A 34 -13.97 14.02 4.61
CA ASN A 34 -12.66 14.41 5.11
C ASN A 34 -11.62 13.35 4.73
N PHE A 35 -10.50 13.76 4.17
CA PHE A 35 -9.38 12.88 3.85
C PHE A 35 -8.36 12.91 4.99
N LEU A 36 -8.08 11.75 5.59
CA LEU A 36 -7.25 11.61 6.80
C LEU A 36 -5.80 11.18 6.51
N GLY A 37 -5.34 11.36 5.27
CA GLY A 37 -4.01 10.96 4.81
C GLY A 37 -4.04 9.81 3.81
N GLU A 38 -2.89 9.59 3.17
CA GLU A 38 -2.63 8.53 2.19
C GLU A 38 -1.49 7.66 2.70
N SER A 39 -1.66 6.34 2.61
CA SER A 39 -0.57 5.37 2.80
C SER A 39 -0.22 4.81 1.42
N GLY A 40 1.02 4.99 1.01
CA GLY A 40 1.54 4.42 -0.22
C GLY A 40 1.50 2.90 -0.24
N ASP A 41 1.45 2.32 -1.44
CA ASP A 41 1.81 0.92 -1.62
C ASP A 41 3.30 0.69 -1.32
N LEU A 42 3.65 -0.56 -0.98
CA LEU A 42 5.02 -0.96 -0.72
C LEU A 42 5.77 -1.17 -2.03
N ARG A 43 6.72 -0.28 -2.34
CA ARG A 43 7.64 -0.44 -3.47
C ARG A 43 8.91 -1.17 -3.02
N GLN A 44 8.84 -2.50 -3.04
CA GLN A 44 9.93 -3.37 -2.60
C GLN A 44 11.15 -3.26 -3.52
N ASN A 45 12.27 -2.80 -2.99
CA ASN A 45 13.50 -2.69 -3.77
C ASN A 45 14.13 -4.08 -4.01
N LYS A 46 14.27 -4.45 -5.28
CA LYS A 46 14.83 -5.75 -5.68
C LYS A 46 16.27 -5.98 -5.21
N ALA A 47 17.15 -4.98 -5.30
CA ALA A 47 18.54 -5.19 -4.88
C ALA A 47 18.64 -5.45 -3.37
N LEU A 48 17.88 -4.70 -2.56
CA LEU A 48 17.82 -4.92 -1.11
C LEU A 48 17.22 -6.29 -0.76
N GLY A 49 16.17 -6.73 -1.45
CA GLY A 49 15.58 -8.04 -1.19
C GLY A 49 16.48 -9.20 -1.64
N ASP A 50 17.20 -9.09 -2.76
CA ASP A 50 18.18 -10.09 -3.22
C ASP A 50 19.24 -10.32 -2.11
N GLU A 51 19.74 -9.23 -1.52
CA GLU A 51 20.74 -9.30 -0.44
C GLU A 51 20.19 -9.91 0.84
N VAL A 52 18.95 -9.57 1.23
CA VAL A 52 18.30 -10.20 2.39
C VAL A 52 18.13 -11.70 2.15
N VAL A 53 17.66 -12.11 0.98
CA VAL A 53 17.50 -13.52 0.61
C VAL A 53 18.85 -14.25 0.64
N HIS A 54 19.91 -13.63 0.11
CA HIS A 54 21.25 -14.21 0.13
C HIS A 54 21.76 -14.44 1.56
N ILE A 55 21.60 -13.46 2.45
CA ILE A 55 22.03 -13.56 3.84
C ILE A 55 21.24 -14.64 4.59
N VAL A 56 19.91 -14.69 4.40
CA VAL A 56 19.06 -15.69 5.06
C VAL A 56 19.41 -17.09 4.59
N ARG A 57 19.50 -17.31 3.27
CA ARG A 57 19.87 -18.61 2.68
C ARG A 57 21.26 -19.09 3.08
N SER A 58 22.21 -18.17 3.29
CA SER A 58 23.58 -18.56 3.66
C SER A 58 23.76 -18.87 5.15
N LYS A 59 22.90 -18.35 6.04
CA LYS A 59 23.13 -18.41 7.49
C LYS A 59 21.99 -18.98 8.31
N TYR A 60 20.75 -18.85 7.85
CA TYR A 60 19.57 -18.99 8.70
C TYR A 60 18.52 -19.97 8.16
N GLY A 61 18.59 -20.37 6.88
CA GLY A 61 17.69 -21.36 6.29
C GLY A 61 16.99 -20.83 5.06
N ASP A 62 15.80 -21.35 4.76
CA ASP A 62 15.05 -20.94 3.56
C ASP A 62 14.29 -19.63 3.75
N VAL A 63 13.78 -19.08 2.64
CA VAL A 63 12.94 -17.89 2.61
C VAL A 63 11.61 -18.26 1.96
N ASP A 64 10.51 -17.92 2.63
CA ASP A 64 9.13 -18.17 2.20
C ASP A 64 8.60 -17.11 1.21
N TYR A 65 9.08 -15.86 1.32
CA TYR A 65 8.74 -14.76 0.41
C TYR A 65 9.97 -14.18 -0.27
N GLU A 66 10.06 -14.30 -1.60
CA GLU A 66 11.19 -13.74 -2.35
C GLU A 66 11.36 -12.21 -2.13
N TRP A 67 10.28 -11.46 -1.84
CA TRP A 67 10.28 -9.99 -1.89
C TRP A 67 9.55 -9.24 -0.76
N GLY A 68 9.46 -9.82 0.44
CA GLY A 68 8.80 -9.18 1.59
C GLY A 68 7.27 -9.27 1.57
N ILE A 69 6.60 -8.50 2.45
CA ILE A 69 5.15 -8.60 2.64
C ILE A 69 4.37 -8.06 1.42
N ASN A 70 3.30 -8.77 1.02
CA ASN A 70 2.46 -8.44 -0.15
C ASN A 70 1.04 -7.96 0.21
N SER A 71 0.72 -7.90 1.50
CA SER A 71 -0.60 -7.57 2.03
C SER A 71 -0.47 -6.80 3.34
N ALA A 72 -1.59 -6.31 3.87
CA ALA A 72 -1.65 -5.29 4.92
C ALA A 72 -1.24 -3.87 4.45
N SER A 73 -1.47 -2.89 5.32
CA SER A 73 -1.17 -1.49 5.08
C SER A 73 -0.25 -1.00 6.17
N THR A 74 0.76 -0.23 5.79
CA THR A 74 1.78 0.31 6.69
C THR A 74 2.13 1.73 6.23
N ASP A 75 2.47 2.60 7.18
CA ASP A 75 2.96 3.94 6.88
C ASP A 75 4.32 3.91 6.14
N PHE A 76 5.05 2.79 6.23
CA PHE A 76 6.30 2.56 5.53
C PHE A 76 6.17 2.63 4.01
N GLY A 77 4.97 2.42 3.45
CA GLY A 77 4.72 2.66 2.02
C GLY A 77 5.14 4.07 1.57
N ASN A 78 4.93 5.08 2.42
CA ASN A 78 5.33 6.46 2.13
C ASN A 78 6.86 6.63 2.06
N VAL A 79 7.61 5.85 2.84
CA VAL A 79 9.08 5.82 2.80
C VAL A 79 9.56 5.26 1.46
N THR A 80 8.91 4.19 0.97
CA THR A 80 9.28 3.54 -0.31
C THR A 80 9.06 4.42 -1.54
N TYR A 81 8.25 5.47 -1.42
CA TYR A 81 8.09 6.51 -2.46
C TYR A 81 9.22 7.54 -2.46
N THR A 82 9.92 7.69 -1.33
CA THR A 82 10.92 8.75 -1.12
C THR A 82 12.35 8.24 -1.37
N LEU A 83 12.62 6.96 -1.12
CA LEU A 83 13.93 6.35 -1.33
C LEU A 83 13.82 4.84 -1.59
N PRO A 84 14.85 4.20 -2.21
CA PRO A 84 14.98 2.75 -2.23
C PRO A 84 14.82 2.17 -0.82
N SER A 85 13.88 1.25 -0.64
CA SER A 85 13.54 0.67 0.66
C SER A 85 12.99 -0.75 0.50
N LEU A 86 13.04 -1.51 1.58
CA LEU A 86 12.52 -2.87 1.65
C LEU A 86 11.78 -3.04 2.98
N HIS A 87 10.55 -3.55 2.92
CA HIS A 87 9.82 -4.02 4.09
C HIS A 87 9.77 -5.55 4.05
N PRO A 88 10.79 -6.25 4.61
CA PRO A 88 10.80 -7.70 4.64
C PRO A 88 9.64 -8.23 5.50
N GLY A 89 9.12 -9.39 5.12
CA GLY A 89 8.22 -10.19 5.94
C GLY A 89 9.02 -11.35 6.53
N PHE A 90 8.67 -11.76 7.74
CA PHE A 90 9.21 -12.97 8.37
C PHE A 90 8.02 -13.85 8.75
N GLY A 91 8.07 -15.13 8.35
CA GLY A 91 7.00 -16.11 8.52
C GLY A 91 7.54 -17.46 8.98
#